data_AF-A0A0N8VZE4-F1
#
_entry.id   AF-A0A0N8VZE4-F1
#
_cell.length_a   1.000
_cell.length_b   1.000
_cell.length_c   1.000
_cell.angle_alpha   90.00
_cell.angle_beta   90.00
_cell.angle_gamma   90.00
#
_symmetry.space_group_name_H-M   'P 1'
#
loop_
_entity.id
_entity.type
_entity.pdbx_description
1 polymer ?
#
loop_
_entity_poly.entity_id
_entity_poly.type
_entity_poly.pdbx_seq_one_letter_code
_entity_poly.pdbx_strand_id
1 'polypeptide(L)'
;MNRTVIVAAAALALGAGILSGCTPTENVAGTARGGGPGGEPSVSASSPAPTEGKLPEEVERAVATAEKEGVEVVAVTTADKQRYLVELNDGVSLVYSPDTGMQKISGKIAGIWMGEGALSAPVGLPVAAEEALPEERGWTQKFERGQISWARDEKDQYQVEVQS
;
A
#
# COMPACT_ATOMS: atom_id res chain seq x y z
N MET A 1 0.20 0.42 21.22
CA MET A 1 -0.72 0.11 20.10
C MET A 1 -0.17 -1.10 19.37
N ASN A 2 -0.99 -2.11 19.12
CA ASN A 2 -0.61 -3.26 18.31
C ASN A 2 -0.89 -2.88 16.85
N ARG A 3 0.16 -2.71 16.05
CA ARG A 3 0.04 -2.37 14.63
C ARG A 3 -0.02 -3.68 13.85
N THR A 4 -1.09 -3.88 13.09
CA THR A 4 -1.18 -5.05 12.21
C THR A 4 -0.75 -4.64 10.81
N VAL A 5 0.43 -5.10 10.40
CA VAL A 5 0.89 -5.00 9.01
C VAL A 5 0.32 -6.20 8.26
N ILE A 6 -0.58 -5.94 7.31
CA ILE A 6 -1.07 -6.95 6.38
C ILE A 6 -0.20 -6.84 5.13
N VAL A 7 0.72 -7.78 4.94
CA VAL A 7 1.48 -7.87 3.69
C VAL A 7 0.51 -8.34 2.61
N ALA A 8 0.27 -7.50 1.61
CA ALA A 8 -0.54 -7.88 0.46
C ALA A 8 0.30 -8.79 -0.44
N ALA A 9 -0.07 -10.06 -0.53
CA ALA A 9 0.53 -10.95 -1.51
C ALA A 9 -0.14 -10.67 -2.87
N ALA A 10 0.56 -9.96 -3.76
CA ALA A 10 0.04 -9.62 -5.08
C ALA A 10 -0.34 -10.88 -5.87
N ALA A 11 -1.64 -11.05 -6.12
CA ALA A 11 -2.13 -12.08 -7.03
C ALA A 11 -1.88 -11.62 -8.47
N LEU A 12 -0.71 -11.95 -9.02
CA LEU A 12 -0.37 -11.77 -10.43
C LEU A 12 -1.36 -12.54 -11.33
N ALA A 13 -2.49 -11.90 -11.63
CA ALA A 13 -3.47 -12.37 -12.59
C ALA A 13 -2.89 -12.20 -14.01
N LEU A 14 -2.04 -13.14 -14.41
CA LEU A 14 -1.58 -13.29 -15.78
C LEU A 14 -2.80 -13.37 -16.71
N GLY A 15 -2.99 -12.32 -17.51
CA GLY A 15 -4.16 -12.17 -18.36
C GLY A 15 -4.25 -13.28 -19.40
N ALA A 16 -5.19 -14.22 -19.20
CA ALA A 16 -5.48 -15.28 -20.15
C ALA A 16 -6.36 -14.78 -21.31
N GLY A 17 -5.75 -14.02 -22.22
CA GLY A 17 -6.16 -13.93 -23.63
C GLY A 17 -4.97 -14.39 -24.48
N ILE A 18 -5.11 -15.16 -25.55
CA ILE A 18 -6.25 -15.40 -26.44
C ILE A 18 -5.98 -16.69 -27.25
N LEU A 19 -7.00 -17.51 -27.54
CA LEU A 19 -7.39 -17.97 -28.88
C LEU A 19 -8.42 -19.11 -28.82
N SER A 20 -9.35 -19.10 -29.77
CA SER A 20 -10.30 -20.20 -30.02
C SER A 20 -9.65 -21.35 -30.80
N GLY A 21 -10.06 -22.60 -30.53
CA GLY A 21 -10.12 -23.65 -31.56
C GLY A 21 -9.44 -25.00 -31.25
N CYS A 22 -10.17 -26.07 -31.57
CA CYS A 22 -9.72 -27.47 -31.80
C CYS A 22 -9.07 -28.28 -30.66
N THR A 23 -9.82 -29.32 -30.24
CA THR A 23 -9.28 -30.67 -29.95
C THR A 23 -8.76 -31.32 -31.26
N PRO A 24 -7.97 -32.43 -31.30
CA PRO A 24 -7.88 -33.51 -30.28
C PRO A 24 -6.49 -34.22 -30.09
N THR A 25 -6.53 -35.31 -29.29
CA THR A 25 -5.75 -36.58 -29.36
C THR A 25 -4.46 -36.82 -28.54
N GLU A 26 -4.40 -38.07 -28.04
CA GLU A 26 -3.30 -38.90 -27.49
C GLU A 26 -2.44 -38.40 -26.30
N ASN A 27 -2.34 -39.10 -25.16
CA ASN A 27 -1.80 -40.47 -24.89
C ASN A 27 -0.26 -40.49 -25.11
N VAL A 28 0.62 -40.83 -24.16
CA VAL A 28 0.67 -42.06 -23.34
C VAL A 28 1.38 -41.87 -21.98
N ALA A 29 1.19 -42.84 -21.08
CA ALA A 29 1.75 -42.87 -19.72
C ALA A 29 3.27 -43.13 -19.63
N GLY A 30 3.88 -42.65 -18.53
CA GLY A 30 5.27 -42.92 -18.14
C GLY A 30 5.43 -43.02 -16.61
N THR A 31 5.27 -44.23 -16.08
CA THR A 31 5.59 -44.60 -14.67
C THR A 31 7.12 -44.69 -14.51
N ALA A 32 7.82 -44.52 -13.37
CA ALA A 32 7.55 -44.23 -11.96
C ALA A 32 8.86 -43.58 -11.37
N ARG A 33 9.24 -43.52 -10.08
CA ARG A 33 8.76 -44.03 -8.77
C ARG A 33 9.53 -43.30 -7.65
N GLY A 34 8.93 -42.92 -6.51
CA GLY A 34 9.71 -42.59 -5.31
C GLY A 34 9.04 -41.70 -4.25
N GLY A 35 8.89 -42.23 -3.03
CA GLY A 35 8.68 -41.44 -1.81
C GLY A 35 7.24 -41.06 -1.46
N GLY A 36 6.71 -41.66 -0.39
CA GLY A 36 5.68 -41.04 0.44
C GLY A 36 6.10 -41.19 1.92
N PRO A 37 5.22 -40.92 2.90
CA PRO A 37 4.05 -40.06 2.87
C PRO A 37 4.28 -38.88 3.83
N GLY A 38 4.67 -37.72 3.29
CA GLY A 38 4.73 -36.47 4.05
C GLY A 38 3.41 -35.73 3.91
N GLY A 39 2.68 -35.55 5.01
CA GLY A 39 1.53 -34.66 5.02
C GLY A 39 2.01 -33.21 4.93
N GLU A 40 2.09 -32.66 3.71
CA GLU A 40 2.06 -31.21 3.57
C GLU A 40 0.67 -30.73 4.02
N PRO A 41 0.60 -29.81 4.99
CA PRO A 41 -0.67 -29.36 5.52
C PRO A 41 -1.47 -28.70 4.40
N SER A 42 -2.78 -28.99 4.37
CA SER A 42 -3.71 -28.04 3.79
C SER A 42 -3.53 -26.72 4.52
N VAL A 43 -2.85 -25.77 3.90
CA VAL A 43 -3.01 -24.35 4.16
C VAL A 43 -4.05 -23.88 3.12
N SER A 44 -5.26 -23.46 3.46
CA SER A 44 -5.86 -23.18 4.79
C SER A 44 -5.06 -22.22 5.67
N ALA A 45 -4.37 -21.28 5.04
CA ALA A 45 -4.95 -19.95 5.01
C ALA A 45 -5.58 -19.83 3.60
N SER A 46 -6.89 -19.99 3.44
CA SER A 46 -7.84 -18.89 3.66
C SER A 46 -7.13 -17.56 3.43
N SER A 47 -7.41 -16.91 2.31
CA SER A 47 -7.46 -15.45 2.35
C SER A 47 -8.64 -15.10 3.27
N PRO A 48 -8.44 -14.57 4.48
CA PRO A 48 -9.42 -13.65 5.01
C PRO A 48 -9.35 -12.41 4.11
N ALA A 49 -10.14 -12.41 3.04
CA ALA A 49 -10.85 -11.18 2.70
C ALA A 49 -11.45 -10.71 4.03
N PRO A 50 -11.04 -9.54 4.60
CA PRO A 50 -11.14 -9.29 6.03
C PRO A 50 -12.59 -9.18 6.48
N THR A 51 -13.15 -10.34 6.85
CA THR A 51 -14.54 -10.54 7.23
C THR A 51 -14.69 -10.32 8.74
N GLU A 52 -14.24 -9.16 9.19
CA GLU A 52 -14.90 -8.30 10.17
C GLU A 52 -14.04 -7.04 10.36
N GLY A 53 -14.63 -5.87 10.10
CA GLY A 53 -13.88 -4.62 9.93
C GLY A 53 -13.65 -4.26 8.45
N LYS A 54 -14.74 -4.26 7.66
CA LYS A 54 -14.83 -3.94 6.23
C LYS A 54 -13.75 -2.93 5.81
N LEU A 55 -12.85 -3.34 4.90
CA LEU A 55 -12.01 -2.38 4.19
C LEU A 55 -12.97 -1.33 3.60
N PRO A 56 -12.75 -0.03 3.88
CA PRO A 56 -13.60 1.01 3.30
C PRO A 56 -13.61 0.85 1.78
N GLU A 57 -14.77 1.01 1.14
CA GLU A 57 -14.88 0.93 -0.33
C GLU A 57 -13.99 1.96 -1.03
N GLU A 58 -13.52 2.98 -0.31
CA GLU A 58 -12.47 3.90 -0.75
C GLU A 58 -11.07 3.26 -0.80
N VAL A 59 -10.70 2.44 0.19
CA VAL A 59 -9.44 1.65 0.20
C VAL A 59 -9.47 0.59 -0.88
N GLU A 60 -10.58 -0.13 -1.04
CA GLU A 60 -10.72 -1.13 -2.10
C GLU A 60 -10.64 -0.48 -3.50
N ARG A 61 -11.31 0.67 -3.71
CA ARG A 61 -11.21 1.44 -4.97
C ARG A 61 -9.82 2.01 -5.21
N ALA A 62 -9.12 2.45 -4.17
CA ALA A 62 -7.75 2.96 -4.28
C ALA A 62 -6.79 1.84 -4.73
N VAL A 63 -6.86 0.66 -4.09
CA VAL A 63 -6.09 -0.53 -4.47
C VAL A 63 -6.41 -0.96 -5.90
N ALA A 64 -7.69 -1.11 -6.25
CA ALA A 64 -8.10 -1.50 -7.60
C ALA A 64 -7.72 -0.46 -8.68
N THR A 65 -7.54 0.81 -8.30
CA THR A 65 -7.03 1.86 -9.20
C THR A 65 -5.52 1.70 -9.40
N ALA A 66 -4.76 1.54 -8.31
CA ALA A 66 -3.33 1.29 -8.37
C ALA A 66 -3.00 0.04 -9.23
N GLU A 67 -3.68 -1.09 -8.97
CA GLU A 67 -3.52 -2.32 -9.76
C GLU A 67 -3.84 -2.13 -11.24
N LYS A 68 -4.88 -1.34 -11.56
CA LYS A 68 -5.25 -0.99 -12.94
C LYS A 68 -4.21 -0.10 -13.63
N GLU A 69 -3.52 0.74 -12.87
CA GLU A 69 -2.38 1.56 -13.34
C GLU A 69 -1.06 0.76 -13.40
N GLY A 70 -1.06 -0.51 -12.97
CA GLY A 70 0.12 -1.37 -12.91
C GLY A 70 1.01 -1.12 -11.69
N VAL A 71 0.51 -0.37 -10.70
CA VAL A 71 1.16 -0.09 -9.43
C VAL A 71 0.80 -1.19 -8.43
N GLU A 72 1.83 -1.80 -7.82
CA GLU A 72 1.67 -2.93 -6.90
C GLU A 72 1.53 -2.43 -5.47
N VAL A 73 0.58 -3.00 -4.71
CA VAL A 73 0.47 -2.76 -3.27
C VAL A 73 1.49 -3.61 -2.53
N VAL A 74 2.49 -2.94 -1.93
CA VAL A 74 3.56 -3.57 -1.15
C VAL A 74 3.07 -4.02 0.22
N ALA A 75 2.29 -3.17 0.89
CA ALA A 75 1.75 -3.45 2.22
C ALA A 75 0.45 -2.68 2.48
N VAL A 76 -0.42 -3.24 3.32
CA VAL A 76 -1.56 -2.54 3.91
C VAL A 76 -1.42 -2.59 5.42
N THR A 77 -0.94 -1.49 6.00
CA THR A 77 -0.82 -1.33 7.45
C THR A 77 -2.12 -0.75 8.01
N THR A 78 -2.70 -1.39 9.04
CA THR A 78 -3.89 -0.88 9.73
C THR A 78 -3.60 -0.51 11.18
N ALA A 79 -4.34 0.47 11.70
CA ALA A 79 -4.29 0.93 13.08
C ALA A 79 -5.70 1.12 13.66
N ASP A 80 -5.78 1.28 14.97
CA ASP A 80 -7.03 1.53 15.71
C ASP A 80 -7.85 2.67 15.07
N LYS A 81 -9.19 2.56 15.11
CA LYS A 81 -10.16 3.54 14.55
C LYS A 81 -10.24 3.62 13.01
N GLN A 82 -10.23 2.48 12.31
CA GLN A 82 -10.43 2.43 10.84
C GLN A 82 -9.42 3.26 10.04
N ARG A 83 -8.17 3.31 10.51
CA ARG A 83 -7.07 4.02 9.84
C ARG A 83 -6.23 3.02 9.06
N TYR A 84 -6.02 3.29 7.78
CA TYR A 84 -5.29 2.41 6.88
C TYR A 84 -4.18 3.20 6.18
N LEU A 85 -3.06 2.53 5.93
CA LEU A 85 -1.93 2.98 5.13
C LEU A 85 -1.70 1.91 4.08
N VAL A 86 -1.86 2.26 2.81
CA VAL A 86 -1.55 1.42 1.65
C VAL A 86 -0.23 1.92 1.10
N GLU A 87 0.80 1.08 1.13
CA GLU A 87 2.15 1.36 0.63
C GLU A 87 2.25 0.80 -0.79
N LEU A 88 2.65 1.63 -1.75
CA LEU A 88 2.70 1.30 -3.18
C LEU A 88 4.16 1.19 -3.65
N ASN A 89 4.40 0.34 -4.66
CA ASN A 89 5.76 0.04 -5.14
C ASN A 89 6.42 1.20 -5.93
N ASP A 90 5.64 2.21 -6.32
CA ASP A 90 6.10 3.45 -6.96
C ASP A 90 6.67 4.48 -5.98
N GLY A 91 6.61 4.21 -4.67
CA GLY A 91 7.04 5.14 -3.62
C GLY A 91 5.97 6.15 -3.19
N VAL A 92 4.73 5.96 -3.64
CA VAL A 92 3.55 6.64 -3.11
C VAL A 92 2.96 5.81 -1.97
N SER A 93 2.21 6.45 -1.08
CA SER A 93 1.34 5.76 -0.13
C SER A 93 0.01 6.48 0.00
N LEU A 94 -1.05 5.70 0.21
CA LEU A 94 -2.41 6.19 0.35
C LEU A 94 -2.87 5.95 1.79
N VAL A 95 -3.17 7.03 2.50
CA VAL A 95 -3.63 7.00 3.88
C VAL A 95 -5.13 7.24 3.90
N TYR A 96 -5.88 6.38 4.58
CA TYR A 96 -7.31 6.54 4.78
C TYR A 96 -7.65 6.76 6.24
N SER A 97 -8.61 7.65 6.49
CA SER A 97 -9.40 7.67 7.72
C SER A 97 -10.85 8.09 7.45
N PRO A 98 -11.81 7.79 8.34
CA PRO A 98 -13.17 8.30 8.22
C PRO A 98 -13.25 9.83 8.34
N ASP A 99 -12.27 10.48 8.98
CA ASP A 99 -12.24 11.93 9.21
C ASP A 99 -11.62 12.71 8.03
N THR A 100 -10.62 12.13 7.34
CA THR A 100 -9.84 12.79 6.27
C THR A 100 -10.06 12.20 4.87
N GLY A 101 -10.72 11.05 4.75
CA GLY A 101 -10.85 10.31 3.49
C GLY A 101 -9.51 9.78 2.98
N MET A 102 -9.41 9.54 1.67
CA MET A 102 -8.16 9.20 1.02
C MET A 102 -7.21 10.38 0.83
N GLN A 103 -6.00 10.24 1.37
CA GLN A 103 -4.93 11.23 1.31
C GLN A 103 -3.63 10.61 0.79
N LYS A 104 -3.06 11.23 -0.24
CA LYS A 104 -1.80 10.78 -0.87
C LYS A 104 -0.60 11.39 -0.15
N ILE A 105 0.39 10.57 0.18
CA ILE A 105 1.68 10.97 0.73
C ILE A 105 2.81 10.28 -0.05
N SER A 106 3.92 10.96 -0.32
CA SER A 106 4.96 10.50 -1.24
C SER A 106 6.38 11.01 -0.91
N GLY A 107 7.38 10.49 -1.61
CA GLY A 107 8.73 11.05 -1.64
C GLY A 107 9.36 11.27 -0.26
N LYS A 108 9.89 12.47 -0.01
CA LYS A 108 10.62 12.79 1.23
C LYS A 108 9.70 12.95 2.44
N ILE A 109 8.51 13.54 2.26
CA ILE A 109 7.55 13.76 3.35
C ILE A 109 6.99 12.42 3.85
N ALA A 110 6.69 11.48 2.94
CA ALA A 110 6.37 10.09 3.30
C ALA A 110 7.45 9.46 4.19
N GLY A 111 8.72 9.52 3.79
CA GLY A 111 9.82 8.93 4.55
C GLY A 111 9.96 9.52 5.97
N ILE A 112 9.75 10.83 6.12
CA ILE A 112 9.77 11.51 7.43
C ILE A 112 8.58 11.05 8.28
N TRP A 113 7.37 11.12 7.74
CA TRP A 113 6.14 10.72 8.43
C TRP A 113 6.16 9.23 8.83
N MET A 114 6.67 8.36 7.97
CA MET A 114 6.89 6.93 8.28
C MET A 114 7.91 6.74 9.40
N GLY A 115 9.02 7.47 9.39
CA GLY A 115 10.05 7.46 10.45
C GLY A 115 9.52 7.94 11.80
N GLU A 116 8.65 8.96 11.80
CA GLU A 116 7.89 9.45 12.95
C GLU A 116 6.80 8.46 13.43
N GLY A 117 6.60 7.34 12.72
CA GLY A 117 5.67 6.30 13.10
C GLY A 117 4.33 6.33 12.38
N ALA A 118 4.22 6.91 11.19
CA ALA A 118 3.09 6.81 10.26
C ALA A 118 1.71 7.08 10.93
N LEU A 119 0.78 6.10 10.92
CA LEU A 119 -0.54 6.17 11.56
C LEU A 119 -0.54 6.48 13.09
N SER A 120 0.63 6.60 13.70
CA SER A 120 0.85 6.96 15.11
C SER A 120 1.79 8.17 15.28
N ALA A 121 2.16 8.85 14.20
CA ALA A 121 3.04 10.02 14.21
C ALA A 121 2.42 11.18 15.03
N PRO A 122 3.24 12.01 15.71
CA PRO A 122 2.75 13.10 16.57
C PRO A 122 1.99 14.18 15.78
N VAL A 123 2.32 14.38 14.50
CA VAL A 123 1.58 15.25 13.56
C VAL A 123 0.18 14.74 13.19
N GLY A 124 -0.12 13.47 13.47
CA GLY A 124 -1.36 12.80 13.05
C GLY A 124 -1.30 12.28 11.61
N LEU A 125 -2.48 12.12 11.01
CA LEU A 125 -2.65 11.72 9.61
C LEU A 125 -2.54 12.91 8.66
N PRO A 126 -2.16 12.71 7.38
CA PRO A 126 -2.30 13.73 6.35
C PRO A 126 -3.79 14.12 6.19
N VAL A 127 -4.04 15.42 5.95
CA VAL A 127 -5.38 15.98 5.67
C VAL A 127 -5.51 16.54 4.25
N ALA A 128 -4.39 16.63 3.53
CA ALA A 128 -4.30 17.06 2.14
C ALA A 128 -3.13 16.31 1.46
N ALA A 129 -3.09 16.30 0.13
CA ALA A 129 -1.91 15.86 -0.61
C ALA A 129 -0.75 16.87 -0.48
N GLU A 130 0.44 16.47 -0.93
CA GLU A 130 1.63 17.33 -0.99
C GLU A 130 1.44 18.52 -1.93
N GLU A 131 1.70 19.72 -1.42
CA GLU A 131 1.64 20.99 -2.13
C GLU A 131 3.07 21.44 -2.48
N ALA A 132 3.30 21.83 -3.75
CA ALA A 132 4.57 22.41 -4.16
C ALA A 132 4.71 23.82 -3.58
N LEU A 133 5.86 24.11 -2.96
CA LEU A 133 6.18 25.44 -2.47
C LEU A 133 6.56 26.38 -3.63
N PRO A 134 6.27 27.69 -3.53
CA PRO A 134 6.66 28.66 -4.54
C PRO A 134 8.17 28.68 -4.75
N GLU A 135 8.58 29.13 -5.93
CA GLU A 135 10.00 29.23 -6.35
C GLU A 135 10.73 27.87 -6.38
N GLU A 136 9.98 26.77 -6.56
CA GLU A 136 10.49 25.39 -6.61
C GLU A 136 11.30 25.00 -5.36
N ARG A 137 11.08 25.69 -4.22
CA ARG A 137 11.87 25.49 -3.00
C ARG A 137 11.68 24.12 -2.38
N GLY A 138 10.56 23.45 -2.63
CA GLY A 138 10.32 22.09 -2.17
C GLY A 138 8.84 21.79 -2.06
N TRP A 139 8.47 21.01 -1.05
CA TRP A 139 7.13 20.49 -0.85
C TRP A 139 6.68 20.68 0.60
N THR A 140 5.39 20.82 0.82
CA THR A 140 4.78 20.84 2.15
C THR A 140 3.50 20.03 2.17
N GLN A 141 3.14 19.46 3.31
CA GLN A 141 1.89 18.73 3.49
C GLN A 141 1.31 19.01 4.88
N LYS A 142 -0.01 19.16 4.92
CA LYS A 142 -0.78 19.39 6.15
C LYS A 142 -1.23 18.06 6.75
N PHE A 143 -1.18 17.98 8.07
CA PHE A 143 -1.59 16.86 8.89
C PHE A 143 -2.60 17.32 9.95
N GLU A 144 -3.33 16.39 10.57
CA GLU A 144 -4.40 16.69 11.56
C GLU A 144 -3.97 17.63 12.68
N ARG A 145 -2.69 17.57 13.08
CA ARG A 145 -2.12 18.28 14.23
C ARG A 145 -0.96 19.20 13.83
N GLY A 146 -0.71 19.42 12.54
CA GLY A 146 0.51 20.12 12.12
C GLY A 146 0.80 20.12 10.63
N GLN A 147 2.07 20.31 10.28
CA GLN A 147 2.54 20.25 8.89
C GLN A 147 3.98 19.72 8.82
N ILE A 148 4.30 19.03 7.73
CA ILE A 148 5.69 18.65 7.40
C ILE A 148 6.07 19.36 6.12
N SER A 149 7.17 20.10 6.16
CA SER A 149 7.77 20.77 5.00
C SER A 149 9.15 20.19 4.73
N TRP A 150 9.43 19.88 3.47
CA TRP A 150 10.75 19.53 2.97
C TRP A 150 11.15 20.54 1.90
N ALA A 151 11.98 21.52 2.30
CA ALA A 151 12.21 22.73 1.52
C ALA A 151 13.64 23.25 1.64
N ARG A 152 14.13 23.93 0.60
CA ARG A 152 15.40 24.63 0.58
C ARG A 152 15.34 25.91 1.40
N ASP A 153 16.35 26.10 2.26
CA ASP A 153 16.63 27.36 2.93
C ASP A 153 17.34 28.38 2.01
N GLU A 154 17.67 29.55 2.55
CA GLU A 154 18.37 30.64 1.83
C GLU A 154 19.77 30.26 1.31
N LYS A 155 20.29 29.07 1.67
CA LYS A 155 21.61 28.56 1.27
C LYS A 155 21.48 27.36 0.32
N ASP A 156 20.30 27.18 -0.29
CA ASP A 156 19.92 26.04 -1.13
C ASP A 156 19.97 24.67 -0.41
N GLN A 157 19.97 24.64 0.93
CA GLN A 157 20.02 23.40 1.70
C GLN A 157 18.62 22.90 2.03
N TYR A 158 18.31 21.66 1.64
CA TYR A 158 17.03 21.03 1.98
C TYR A 158 16.95 20.74 3.48
N GLN A 159 16.08 21.47 4.17
CA GLN A 159 15.72 21.26 5.56
C GLN A 159 14.42 20.45 5.67
N VAL A 160 14.28 19.75 6.79
CA VAL A 160 13.02 19.16 7.24
C VAL A 160 12.47 20.03 8.36
N GLU A 161 11.26 20.54 8.20
CA GLU A 161 10.52 21.22 9.25
C GLU A 161 9.26 20.41 9.58
N VAL A 162 9.16 19.97 10.84
CA VAL A 162 7.98 19.30 11.39
C VAL A 162 7.36 20.24 12.42
N GLN A 163 6.14 20.67 12.16
CA GLN A 163 5.32 21.45 13.10
C GLN A 163 4.23 20.51 13.63
N SER A 164 4.05 20.42 14.96
CA SER A 164 3.20 19.41 15.65
C SER A 164 2.71 19.87 17.02
#